data_AF-D3DJ64-F1
#
_entry.id   AF-D3DJ64-F1
#
_cell.length_a   1.000
_cell.length_b   1.000
_cell.length_c   1.000
_cell.angle_alpha   90.00
_cell.angle_beta   90.00
_cell.angle_gamma   90.00
#
_symmetry.space_group_name_H-M   'P 1'
#
loop_
_entity.id
_entity.type
_entity.pdbx_description
1 polymer ?
#
loop_
_entity_poly.entity_id
_entity_poly.type
_entity_poly.pdbx_seq_one_letter_code
_entity_poly.pdbx_strand_id
1 'polypeptide(L)' 'MTREEVVEKLLKEDKEFKHYYEKHQELDKLVDRLEKHRPMTHELELQIEKLKKEKLYYKDLMEKKIQEHLKLSK' A
#
# COMPACT_ATOMS: atom_id res chain seq x y z
N MET A 1 15.42 14.03 -10.37
CA MET A 1 14.39 12.98 -10.39
C MET A 1 13.24 13.41 -9.51
N THR A 2 12.05 13.54 -10.09
CA THR A 2 10.83 13.80 -9.33
C THR A 2 10.33 12.51 -8.69
N ARG A 3 9.61 12.61 -7.56
CA ARG A 3 9.12 11.45 -6.82
C ARG A 3 8.21 10.56 -7.69
N GLU A 4 7.42 11.19 -8.56
CA GLU A 4 6.56 10.50 -9.54
C GLU A 4 7.35 9.71 -10.58
N GLU A 5 8.45 10.25 -11.13
CA GLU A 5 9.30 9.50 -12.07
C GLU A 5 9.94 8.27 -11.42
N VAL A 6 10.36 8.39 -10.16
CA VAL A 6 10.93 7.27 -9.40
C VAL A 6 9.87 6.20 -9.17
N VAL A 7 8.64 6.59 -8.86
CA VAL A 7 7.50 5.68 -8.73
C VAL A 7 7.20 4.98 -10.06
N GLU A 8 7.16 5.70 -11.17
CA GLU A 8 6.93 5.08 -12.49
C GLU A 8 8.07 4.13 -12.90
N LYS A 9 9.33 4.49 -12.62
CA LYS A 9 10.46 3.60 -12.83
C LYS A 9 10.35 2.36 -11.94
N LEU A 10 10.12 2.53 -10.64
CA LEU A 10 9.93 1.41 -9.72
C LEU A 10 8.75 0.53 -10.15
N LEU A 11 7.64 1.09 -10.63
CA LEU A 11 6.52 0.30 -11.15
C LEU A 11 6.88 -0.54 -12.38
N LYS A 12 7.83 -0.09 -13.20
CA LYS A 12 8.28 -0.78 -14.42
C LYS A 12 9.45 -1.75 -14.16
N GLU A 13 10.43 -1.32 -13.37
CA GLU A 13 11.67 -2.05 -13.09
C GLU A 13 11.52 -2.98 -11.88
N ASP A 14 10.74 -2.58 -10.87
CA ASP A 14 10.60 -3.27 -9.59
C ASP A 14 9.21 -3.91 -9.44
N LYS A 15 9.13 -5.20 -9.78
CA LYS A 15 7.90 -6.00 -9.66
C LYS A 15 7.37 -6.06 -8.22
N GLU A 16 8.24 -5.92 -7.23
CA GLU A 16 7.88 -5.91 -5.81
C GLU A 16 7.12 -4.62 -5.48
N PHE A 17 7.60 -3.47 -5.97
CA PHE A 17 6.92 -2.19 -5.82
C PHE A 17 5.53 -2.22 -6.46
N LYS A 18 5.44 -2.80 -7.67
CA LYS A 18 4.15 -3.04 -8.31
C LYS A 18 3.23 -3.91 -7.45
N HIS A 19 3.76 -4.97 -6.85
CA HIS A 19 3.00 -5.82 -5.94
C HIS A 19 2.50 -5.06 -4.70
N TYR A 20 3.32 -4.20 -4.09
CA TYR A 20 2.90 -3.36 -2.95
C TYR A 20 1.79 -2.38 -3.34
N TYR A 21 1.86 -1.81 -4.54
CA TYR A 21 0.83 -0.92 -5.05
C TYR A 21 -0.50 -1.65 -5.30
N GLU A 22 -0.45 -2.83 -5.93
CA GLU A 22 -1.62 -3.68 -6.12
C GLU A 22 -2.21 -4.13 -4.77
N LYS A 23 -1.37 -4.57 -3.82
CA LYS A 23 -1.80 -4.93 -2.46
C LYS A 23 -2.45 -3.77 -1.72
N HIS A 24 -1.88 -2.57 -1.81
CA HIS A 24 -2.47 -1.37 -1.22
C HIS A 24 -3.88 -1.09 -1.79
N GLN A 25 -4.08 -1.22 -3.11
CA GLN A 25 -5.40 -1.09 -3.72
C GLN A 25 -6.37 -2.22 -3.32
N GLU A 26 -5.89 -3.46 -3.24
CA GLU A 26 -6.72 -4.59 -2.78
C GLU A 26 -7.19 -4.38 -1.35
N LEU A 27 -6.28 -3.99 -0.45
CA LEU A 27 -6.57 -3.70 0.95
C LEU A 27 -7.56 -2.55 1.10
N ASP A 28 -7.42 -1.50 0.30
CA ASP A 28 -8.36 -0.38 0.28
C ASP A 28 -9.78 -0.83 -0.10
N LYS A 29 -9.91 -1.63 -1.16
CA LYS A 29 -11.20 -2.22 -1.59
C LYS A 29 -11.76 -3.21 -0.57
N LEU A 30 -10.90 -3.94 0.14
CA LEU A 30 -11.30 -4.85 1.22
C LEU A 30 -11.83 -4.06 2.42
N VAL A 31 -11.10 -3.04 2.85
CA VAL A 31 -11.51 -2.12 3.92
C VAL A 31 -12.84 -1.48 3.58
N ASP A 32 -13.01 -0.91 2.39
CA ASP A 32 -14.26 -0.26 1.96
C ASP A 32 -15.44 -1.26 1.92
N ARG A 33 -15.21 -2.49 1.44
CA ARG A 33 -16.24 -3.54 1.45
C ARG A 33 -16.64 -3.96 2.86
N LEU A 34 -15.67 -4.10 3.76
CA LEU A 34 -15.91 -4.50 5.15
C LEU A 34 -16.57 -3.36 5.94
N GLU A 35 -16.17 -2.10 5.71
CA GLU A 35 -16.80 -0.91 6.32
C GLU A 35 -18.25 -0.72 5.85
N LYS A 36 -18.56 -1.09 4.60
CA LYS A 36 -19.93 -1.07 4.08
C LYS A 36 -20.77 -2.26 4.51
N HIS A 37 -20.15 -3.35 4.96
CA HIS A 37 -20.86 -4.55 5.38
C HIS A 37 -21.56 -4.32 6.73
N ARG A 38 -22.88 -4.55 6.77
CA ARG A 38 -23.65 -4.56 8.02
C ARG A 38 -24.37 -5.90 8.20
N PRO A 39 -24.44 -6.44 9.44
CA PRO A 39 -24.03 -5.82 10.70
C PRO A 39 -22.51 -5.81 10.92
N MET A 40 -22.01 -4.71 11.48
CA MET A 40 -20.61 -4.54 11.86
C MET A 40 -20.39 -5.22 13.20
N THR A 41 -19.81 -6.42 13.21
CA THR A 41 -19.45 -7.12 14.45
C THR A 41 -18.08 -6.67 14.94
N HIS A 42 -17.79 -6.86 16.23
CA HIS A 42 -16.49 -6.49 16.81
C HIS A 42 -15.30 -7.18 16.10
N GLU A 43 -15.52 -8.40 15.62
CA GLU A 43 -14.54 -9.15 14.83
C GLU A 43 -14.26 -8.49 13.46
N LEU A 44 -15.29 -7.92 12.83
CA LEU A 44 -15.19 -7.15 11.58
C LEU A 44 -14.42 -5.83 11.80
N GLU A 45 -14.68 -5.12 12.89
CA GLU A 45 -13.92 -3.92 13.26
C GLU A 45 -12.43 -4.22 13.45
N LEU A 46 -12.11 -5.29 14.18
CA LEU A 46 -10.72 -5.73 14.37
C LEU A 46 -10.05 -6.11 13.05
N GLN A 47 -10.77 -6.74 12.13
CA GLN A 47 -10.25 -7.05 10.80
C GLN A 47 -9.98 -5.78 9.99
N ILE A 48 -10.92 -4.82 9.99
CA ILE A 48 -10.74 -3.55 9.28
C ILE A 48 -9.56 -2.76 9.86
N GLU A 49 -9.40 -2.75 11.18
CA GLU A 49 -8.27 -2.08 11.82
C GLU A 49 -6.93 -2.73 11.44
N LYS A 50 -6.88 -4.07 11.39
CA LYS A 50 -5.71 -4.82 10.89
C LYS A 50 -5.41 -4.47 9.43
N LEU A 51 -6.42 -4.47 8.57
CA LEU A 51 -6.26 -4.15 7.14
C LEU A 51 -5.81 -2.69 6.94
N LYS A 52 -6.30 -1.75 7.75
CA LYS A 52 -5.83 -0.36 7.76
C LYS A 52 -4.36 -0.26 8.16
N LYS A 53 -3.92 -1.04 9.16
CA LYS A 53 -2.49 -1.12 9.55
C LYS A 53 -1.64 -1.73 8.44
N GLU A 54 -2.09 -2.82 7.80
CA GLU A 54 -1.39 -3.41 6.65
C GLU A 54 -1.31 -2.43 5.47
N LYS A 55 -2.39 -1.71 5.17
CA LYS A 55 -2.40 -0.66 4.14
C LYS A 55 -1.33 0.40 4.43
N LEU A 56 -1.23 0.84 5.68
CA LEU A 56 -0.20 1.78 6.11
C LEU A 56 1.21 1.19 5.94
N TYR A 57 1.39 -0.07 6.31
CA TYR A 57 2.67 -0.78 6.16
C TYR A 57 3.13 -0.87 4.70
N TYR A 58 2.23 -1.21 3.76
CA TYR A 58 2.55 -1.22 2.34
C TYR A 58 2.87 0.18 1.81
N LYS A 59 2.22 1.22 2.32
CA LYS A 59 2.56 2.62 2.01
C LYS A 59 3.97 2.97 2.49
N ASP A 60 4.33 2.59 3.72
CA ASP A 60 5.67 2.79 4.26
C ASP A 60 6.74 2.04 3.45
N LEU A 61 6.48 0.79 3.04
CA LEU A 61 7.37 0.03 2.17
C LEU A 61 7.57 0.71 0.80
N MET A 62 6.49 1.22 0.20
CA MET A 62 6.59 2.01 -1.03
C MET A 62 7.43 3.27 -0.83
N GLU A 63 7.18 4.04 0.23
CA GLU A 63 8.01 5.23 0.53
C GLU A 63 9.47 4.87 0.75
N LYS A 64 9.74 3.74 1.41
CA LYS A 64 11.09 3.26 1.66
C LYS A 64 11.82 2.89 0.37
N LYS A 65 11.18 2.14 -0.53
CA LYS A 65 11.76 1.84 -1.86
C LYS A 65 12.01 3.10 -2.67
N ILE A 66 11.07 4.06 -2.67
CA ILE A 66 11.25 5.35 -3.37
C ILE A 66 12.47 6.09 -2.80
N GLN A 67 12.59 6.17 -1.48
CA GLN A 67 13.71 6.82 -0.79
C GLN A 67 15.04 6.11 -1.04
N GLU A 68 15.07 4.78 -1.02
CA GLU A 68 16.26 3.99 -1.34
C GLU A 68 16.71 4.24 -2.79
N HIS A 69 15.79 4.23 -3.75
CA HIS A 69 16.11 4.51 -5.16
C HIS A 69 16.62 5.95 -5.36
N LEU A 70 16.06 6.91 -4.63
CA LEU A 70 16.52 8.30 -4.62
C LEU A 70 17.90 8.46 -3.99
N LYS A 71 18.22 7.68 -2.95
CA LYS A 71 19.56 7.65 -2.34
C LYS A 71 20.59 6.98 -3.23
N LEU A 72 20.23 5.90 -3.91
CA LEU A 72 21.12 5.16 -4.81
C LEU A 72 21.45 5.93 -6.10
N SER A 73 20.54 6.80 -6.55
CA SER A 73 20.75 7.66 -7.73
C SER A 73 21.53 8.95 -7.44
N LYS A 74 22.18 9.05 -6.28
CA LYS A 74 22.91 10.23 -5.79
C LYS A 74 24.40 9.94 -5.68
#